data_AF-A0AAJ1QY07-F1
#
_entry.id   AF-A0AAJ1QY07-F1
#
_cell.length_a   1.000
_cell.length_b   1.000
_cell.length_c   1.000
_cell.angle_alpha   90.00
_cell.angle_beta   90.00
_cell.angle_gamma   90.00
#
_symmetry.space_group_name_H-M   'P 1'
#
loop_
_entity.id
_entity.type
_entity.pdbx_description
1 polymer ?
#
loop_
_entity_poly.entity_id
_entity_poly.type
_entity_poly.pdbx_seq_one_letter_code
_entity_poly.pdbx_strand_id
1 'polypeptide(L)'
;MKKIILILLLVVSFSATYGQNKFQERQNKYFVEAAAKEYNLNEAQQKELTELRTTMVVAYGESQKEAKAGTITKEEKKAKNGEASKEFNNGVIKLTGKNYKELAPFFKRMREELKEVK
;
A
#
# COMPACT_ATOMS: atom_id res chain seq x y z
N MET A 1 -15.13 15.13 15.40
CA MET A 1 -14.28 14.44 16.40
C MET A 1 -14.46 12.93 16.39
N LYS A 2 -15.69 12.38 16.58
CA LYS A 2 -15.91 10.92 16.59
C LYS A 2 -15.42 10.17 15.33
N LYS A 3 -15.57 10.78 14.14
CA LYS A 3 -15.09 10.20 12.86
C LYS A 3 -13.56 10.13 12.76
N ILE A 4 -12.84 11.12 13.29
CA ILE A 4 -11.36 11.17 13.25
C ILE A 4 -10.78 10.14 14.21
N ILE A 5 -11.38 10.00 15.39
CA ILE A 5 -10.97 9.00 16.40
C ILE A 5 -11.20 7.57 15.87
N LEU A 6 -12.31 7.33 15.15
CA LEU A 6 -12.59 6.03 14.53
C LEU A 6 -11.59 5.66 13.42
N ILE A 7 -11.17 6.64 12.61
CA ILE A 7 -10.16 6.42 11.56
C ILE A 7 -8.79 6.13 12.18
N LEU A 8 -8.40 6.86 13.24
CA LEU A 8 -7.13 6.63 13.94
C LEU A 8 -7.09 5.27 14.65
N LEU A 9 -8.20 4.85 15.28
CA LEU A 9 -8.29 3.54 15.93
C LEU A 9 -8.25 2.39 14.92
N LEU A 10 -8.85 2.55 13.74
CA LEU A 10 -8.76 1.57 12.66
C LEU A 10 -7.30 1.40 12.19
N VAL A 11 -6.59 2.50 11.95
CA VAL A 11 -5.20 2.51 11.48
C VAL A 11 -4.25 1.82 12.49
N VAL A 12 -4.48 1.98 13.80
CA VAL A 12 -3.66 1.34 14.85
C VAL A 12 -3.92 -0.17 14.97
N SER A 13 -5.15 -0.64 14.73
CA SER A 13 -5.41 -2.09 14.71
C SER A 13 -4.77 -2.82 13.51
N PHE A 14 -4.56 -2.11 12.39
CA PHE A 14 -3.95 -2.69 11.20
C PHE A 14 -2.43 -2.86 11.29
N SER A 15 -1.73 -1.95 11.96
CA SER A 15 -0.28 -2.06 12.15
C SER A 15 0.10 -3.27 13.02
N ALA A 16 -0.73 -3.66 13.99
CA ALA A 16 -0.50 -4.84 14.83
C ALA A 16 -0.59 -6.17 14.07
N THR A 17 -1.49 -6.28 13.08
CA THR A 17 -1.59 -7.49 12.22
C THR A 17 -0.51 -7.49 11.13
N TYR A 18 -0.10 -6.32 10.64
CA TYR A 18 0.94 -6.20 9.63
C TYR A 18 2.32 -6.64 10.14
N GLY A 19 2.64 -6.33 11.41
CA GLY A 19 3.84 -6.84 12.08
C GLY A 19 3.92 -8.37 12.20
N GLN A 20 2.80 -9.09 11.98
CA GLN A 20 2.80 -10.56 11.95
C GLN A 20 3.18 -11.14 10.57
N ASN A 21 3.10 -10.36 9.48
CA ASN A 21 3.36 -10.84 8.13
C ASN A 21 4.73 -10.40 7.61
N LYS A 22 5.78 -11.07 8.09
CA LYS A 22 7.20 -10.80 7.74
C LYS A 22 7.45 -10.73 6.22
N PHE A 23 6.66 -11.43 5.40
CA PHE A 23 6.77 -11.39 3.95
C PHE A 23 6.34 -10.04 3.36
N GLN A 24 5.19 -9.52 3.81
CA GLN A 24 4.69 -8.22 3.36
C GLN A 24 5.60 -7.08 3.82
N GLU A 25 6.16 -7.19 5.03
CA GLU A 25 7.17 -6.25 5.53
C GLU A 25 8.42 -6.23 4.65
N ARG A 26 8.96 -7.39 4.26
CA ARG A 26 10.10 -7.47 3.32
C ARG A 26 9.78 -6.86 1.97
N GLN A 27 8.61 -7.15 1.41
CA GLN A 27 8.15 -6.55 0.16
C GLN A 27 7.97 -5.03 0.27
N ASN A 28 7.44 -4.54 1.40
CA ASN A 28 7.32 -3.11 1.67
C ASN A 28 8.69 -2.44 1.69
N LYS A 29 9.61 -3.01 2.49
CA LYS A 29 10.97 -2.49 2.64
C LYS A 29 11.68 -2.42 1.29
N TYR A 30 11.67 -3.50 0.52
CA TYR A 30 12.27 -3.54 -0.82
C TYR A 30 11.71 -2.45 -1.74
N PHE A 31 10.38 -2.29 -1.76
CA PHE A 31 9.73 -1.26 -2.57
C PHE A 31 10.14 0.16 -2.15
N VAL A 32 10.16 0.43 -0.84
CA VAL A 32 10.48 1.75 -0.29
C VAL A 32 11.94 2.09 -0.56
N GLU A 33 12.85 1.15 -0.38
CA GLU A 33 14.28 1.32 -0.69
C GLU A 33 14.51 1.60 -2.18
N ALA A 34 13.82 0.86 -3.06
CA ALA A 34 13.90 1.09 -4.50
C ALA A 34 13.33 2.48 -4.90
N ALA A 35 12.19 2.87 -4.33
CA ALA A 35 11.60 4.19 -4.57
C ALA A 35 12.49 5.32 -4.02
N ALA A 36 13.08 5.13 -2.84
CA ALA A 36 13.97 6.09 -2.22
C ALA A 36 15.21 6.34 -3.08
N LYS A 37 15.80 5.26 -3.61
CA LYS A 37 16.95 5.34 -4.50
C LYS A 37 16.62 5.99 -5.84
N GLU A 38 15.47 5.67 -6.44
CA GLU A 38 15.10 6.19 -7.76
C GLU A 38 14.61 7.64 -7.72
N TYR A 39 13.91 8.02 -6.66
CA TYR A 39 13.27 9.34 -6.53
C TYR A 39 13.88 10.23 -5.45
N ASN A 40 15.02 9.82 -4.88
CA ASN A 40 15.76 10.55 -3.84
C ASN A 40 14.88 10.92 -2.63
N LEU A 41 14.08 9.96 -2.14
CA LEU A 41 13.19 10.19 -1.01
C LEU A 41 13.97 10.28 0.30
N ASN A 42 13.72 11.32 1.08
CA ASN A 42 14.24 11.45 2.43
C ASN A 42 13.56 10.47 3.42
N GLU A 43 14.09 10.38 4.64
CA GLU A 43 13.58 9.43 5.65
C GLU A 43 12.11 9.64 6.00
N ALA A 44 11.64 10.90 6.07
CA ALA A 44 10.24 11.20 6.34
C ALA A 44 9.32 10.72 5.20
N GLN A 45 9.72 10.96 3.94
CA GLN A 45 9.01 10.47 2.76
C GLN A 45 9.02 8.94 2.67
N GLN A 46 10.11 8.28 3.07
CA GLN A 46 10.18 6.82 3.14
C GLN A 46 9.23 6.23 4.18
N LYS A 47 9.11 6.88 5.35
CA LYS A 47 8.15 6.49 6.38
C LYS A 47 6.71 6.63 5.87
N GLU A 48 6.38 7.77 5.26
CA GLU A 48 5.06 8.01 4.68
C GLU A 48 4.75 6.99 3.56
N LEU A 49 5.72 6.70 2.69
CA LEU A 49 5.57 5.68 1.65
C LEU A 49 5.32 4.28 2.23
N THR A 50 6.01 3.95 3.33
CA THR A 50 5.81 2.69 4.05
C THR A 50 4.39 2.59 4.59
N GLU A 51 3.86 3.65 5.19
CA GLU A 51 2.49 3.71 5.71
C GLU A 51 1.44 3.59 4.59
N LEU A 52 1.65 4.29 3.46
CA LEU A 52 0.78 4.19 2.27
C LEU A 52 0.74 2.78 1.71
N ARG A 53 1.91 2.15 1.53
CA ARG A 53 1.99 0.79 0.98
C ARG A 53 1.39 -0.24 1.94
N THR A 54 1.65 -0.08 3.24
CA THR A 54 1.05 -0.91 4.29
C THR A 54 -0.48 -0.86 4.22
N THR A 55 -1.04 0.34 4.19
CA THR A 55 -2.49 0.56 4.10
C THR A 55 -3.09 -0.12 2.88
N MET A 56 -2.48 0.06 1.70
CA MET A 56 -2.94 -0.60 0.47
C MET A 56 -2.90 -2.13 0.56
N VAL A 57 -1.80 -2.70 1.07
CA VAL A 57 -1.63 -4.16 1.19
C VAL A 57 -2.63 -4.74 2.18
N VAL A 58 -2.89 -4.05 3.30
CA VAL A 58 -3.92 -4.44 4.27
C VAL A 58 -5.29 -4.47 3.59
N ALA A 59 -5.69 -3.39 2.92
CA ALA A 59 -6.99 -3.30 2.25
C ALA A 59 -7.18 -4.44 1.22
N TYR A 60 -6.12 -4.83 0.50
CA TYR A 60 -6.15 -5.98 -0.41
C TYR A 60 -6.29 -7.31 0.31
N GLY A 61 -5.60 -7.47 1.44
CA GLY A 61 -5.70 -8.66 2.29
C GLY A 61 -7.11 -8.82 2.85
N GLU A 62 -7.71 -7.73 3.31
CA GLU A 62 -9.07 -7.70 3.85
C GLU A 62 -10.11 -7.99 2.78
N SER A 63 -10.08 -7.29 1.64
CA SER A 63 -11.03 -7.52 0.54
C SER A 63 -10.93 -8.97 0.03
N GLN A 64 -9.75 -9.57 0.06
CA GLN A 64 -9.55 -10.97 -0.28
C GLN A 64 -10.15 -11.92 0.76
N LYS A 65 -10.07 -11.59 2.05
CA LYS A 65 -10.70 -12.37 3.13
C LYS A 65 -12.23 -12.29 3.03
N GLU A 66 -12.77 -11.08 2.89
CA GLU A 66 -14.21 -10.84 2.72
C GLU A 66 -14.77 -11.57 1.50
N ALA A 67 -14.09 -11.48 0.34
CA ALA A 67 -14.52 -12.20 -0.86
C ALA A 67 -14.47 -13.72 -0.69
N LYS A 68 -13.48 -14.25 0.05
CA LYS A 68 -13.42 -15.70 0.38
C LYS A 68 -14.52 -16.13 1.34
N ALA A 69 -14.92 -15.25 2.25
CA ALA A 69 -16.05 -15.47 3.15
C ALA A 69 -17.42 -15.31 2.46
N GLY A 70 -17.45 -14.82 1.21
CA GLY A 70 -18.68 -14.54 0.48
C GLY A 70 -19.42 -13.30 0.96
N THR A 71 -18.78 -12.45 1.78
CA THR A 71 -19.40 -11.23 2.34
C THR A 71 -19.42 -10.07 1.35
N ILE A 72 -18.59 -10.13 0.30
CA ILE A 72 -18.59 -9.17 -0.80
C ILE A 72 -18.53 -9.92 -2.15
N THR A 73 -19.10 -9.31 -3.16
CA THR A 73 -19.03 -9.73 -4.57
C THR A 73 -17.65 -9.46 -5.17
N LYS A 74 -17.42 -10.02 -6.38
CA LYS A 74 -16.18 -9.78 -7.15
C LYS A 74 -16.07 -8.30 -7.55
N GLU A 75 -17.19 -7.67 -7.88
CA GLU A 75 -17.31 -6.29 -8.29
C GLU A 75 -16.97 -5.34 -7.14
N GLU A 76 -17.52 -5.60 -5.94
CA GLU A 76 -17.20 -4.83 -4.72
C GLU A 76 -15.74 -4.99 -4.32
N LYS A 77 -15.18 -6.21 -4.41
CA LYS A 77 -13.75 -6.43 -4.19
C LYS A 77 -12.91 -5.61 -5.17
N LYS A 78 -13.28 -5.59 -6.45
CA LYS A 78 -12.58 -4.80 -7.48
C LYS A 78 -12.68 -3.30 -7.17
N ALA A 79 -13.83 -2.82 -6.72
CA ALA A 79 -14.03 -1.43 -6.33
C ALA A 79 -13.14 -1.05 -5.13
N LYS A 80 -13.18 -1.82 -4.04
CA LYS A 80 -12.32 -1.61 -2.85
C LYS A 80 -10.83 -1.59 -3.21
N ASN A 81 -10.38 -2.54 -4.03
CA ASN A 81 -8.99 -2.59 -4.46
C ASN A 81 -8.62 -1.42 -5.39
N GLY A 82 -9.55 -0.97 -6.23
CA GLY A 82 -9.38 0.20 -7.08
C GLY A 82 -9.22 1.49 -6.28
N GLU A 83 -10.00 1.66 -5.22
CA GLU A 83 -9.88 2.80 -4.30
C GLU A 83 -8.55 2.80 -3.57
N ALA A 84 -8.14 1.68 -2.97
CA ALA A 84 -6.86 1.55 -2.30
C ALA A 84 -5.67 1.80 -3.26
N SER A 85 -5.74 1.30 -4.50
CA SER A 85 -4.76 1.63 -5.56
C SER A 85 -4.69 3.13 -5.85
N LYS A 86 -5.85 3.78 -5.95
CA LYS A 86 -5.95 5.20 -6.28
C LYS A 86 -5.34 6.06 -5.18
N GLU A 87 -5.65 5.76 -3.92
CA GLU A 87 -5.06 6.44 -2.76
C GLU A 87 -3.55 6.27 -2.72
N PHE A 88 -3.06 5.05 -2.87
CA PHE A 88 -1.63 4.76 -2.95
C PHE A 88 -0.94 5.54 -4.08
N ASN A 89 -1.45 5.44 -5.30
CA ASN A 89 -0.87 6.11 -6.46
C ASN A 89 -0.83 7.63 -6.28
N ASN A 90 -1.90 8.22 -5.75
CA ASN A 90 -1.96 9.65 -5.45
C ASN A 90 -0.93 10.04 -4.37
N GLY A 91 -0.74 9.20 -3.35
CA GLY A 91 0.28 9.40 -2.33
C GLY A 91 1.69 9.39 -2.92
N VAL A 92 2.02 8.40 -3.77
CA VAL A 92 3.32 8.33 -4.44
C VAL A 92 3.55 9.54 -5.36
N ILE A 93 2.53 9.97 -6.11
CA ILE A 93 2.60 11.18 -6.95
C ILE A 93 2.96 12.41 -6.09
N LYS A 94 2.31 12.58 -4.94
CA LYS A 94 2.60 13.70 -4.03
C LYS A 94 4.01 13.62 -3.46
N LEU A 95 4.45 12.43 -3.03
CA LEU A 95 5.77 12.21 -2.44
C LEU A 95 6.91 12.45 -3.42
N THR A 96 6.74 12.02 -4.68
CA THR A 96 7.80 12.06 -5.70
C THR A 96 7.74 13.32 -6.57
N GLY A 97 6.61 14.04 -6.58
CA GLY A 97 6.33 15.12 -7.52
C GLY A 97 6.17 14.64 -8.97
N LYS A 98 6.13 13.33 -9.22
CA LYS A 98 6.01 12.73 -10.56
C LYS A 98 4.56 12.48 -10.92
N ASN A 99 4.25 12.56 -12.22
CA ASN A 99 2.94 12.14 -12.70
C ASN A 99 2.87 10.61 -12.89
N TYR A 100 1.66 10.08 -13.05
CA TYR A 100 1.47 8.63 -13.16
C TYR A 100 2.21 7.99 -14.35
N LYS A 101 2.35 8.68 -15.49
CA LYS A 101 3.06 8.14 -16.66
C LYS A 101 4.55 7.96 -16.37
N GLU A 102 5.14 8.87 -15.60
CA GLU A 102 6.53 8.77 -15.15
C GLU A 102 6.72 7.64 -14.14
N LEU A 103 5.73 7.39 -13.28
CA LEU A 103 5.78 6.33 -12.26
C LEU A 103 5.41 4.94 -12.81
N ALA A 104 4.69 4.86 -13.92
CA ALA A 104 4.20 3.59 -14.46
C ALA A 104 5.30 2.55 -14.76
N PRO A 105 6.46 2.91 -15.35
CA PRO A 105 7.57 1.98 -15.53
C PRO A 105 8.09 1.40 -14.21
N PHE A 106 8.24 2.25 -13.19
CA PHE A 106 8.65 1.83 -11.85
C PHE A 106 7.63 0.88 -11.22
N PHE A 107 6.34 1.22 -11.24
CA PHE A 107 5.31 0.33 -10.71
C PHE A 107 5.24 -1.01 -11.43
N LYS A 108 5.45 -1.02 -12.75
CA LYS A 108 5.53 -2.26 -13.54
C LYS A 108 6.72 -3.10 -13.09
N ARG A 109 7.91 -2.49 -12.99
CA ARG A 109 9.13 -3.16 -12.54
C ARG A 109 8.99 -3.74 -11.14
N MET A 110 8.51 -2.92 -10.18
CA MET A 110 8.26 -3.35 -8.82
C MET A 110 7.28 -4.52 -8.75
N ARG A 111 6.20 -4.53 -9.54
CA ARG A 111 5.27 -5.67 -9.56
C ARG A 111 5.93 -6.99 -9.93
N GLU A 112 6.93 -6.97 -10.81
CA GLU A 112 7.68 -8.18 -11.18
C GLU A 112 8.72 -8.54 -10.11
N GLU A 113 9.54 -7.59 -9.68
CA GLU A 113 10.60 -7.83 -8.69
C GLU A 113 10.03 -8.31 -7.33
N LEU A 114 8.89 -7.76 -6.90
CA LEU A 114 8.28 -8.14 -5.63
C LEU A 114 7.82 -9.60 -5.57
N LYS A 115 7.61 -10.28 -6.71
CA LYS A 115 7.29 -11.71 -6.74
C LYS A 115 8.46 -12.57 -6.27
N GLU A 116 9.68 -12.08 -6.45
CA GLU A 116 10.93 -12.77 -6.13
C GLU A 116 11.48 -12.42 -4.74
N VAL A 117 10.91 -11.41 -4.07
CA VAL A 117 11.29 -11.04 -2.70
C VAL A 117 10.81 -12.14 -1.75
N LYS A 118 11.73 -12.97 -1.26
CA LYS A 118 11.47 -14.09 -0.34
C LYS A 118 11.41 -13.66 1.10
#